data_AF-A0A060S7T4-F1
#
_entry.id   AF-A0A060S7T4-F1
#
_cell.length_a   1.000
_cell.length_b   1.000
_cell.length_c   1.000
_cell.angle_alpha   90.00
_cell.angle_beta   90.00
_cell.angle_gamma   90.00
#
_symmetry.space_group_name_H-M   'P 1'
#
loop_
_entity.id
_entity.type
_entity.pdbx_description
1 polymer ?
#
loop_
_entity_poly.entity_id
_entity_poly.type
_entity_poly.pdbx_seq_one_letter_code
_entity_poly.pdbx_strand_id
1 'polypeptide(L)'
;MTSSNAPLLEQAAYIDAVRILQDTEPLPPVEPPPALRPPTPPRTTASTTASIDLDSIGEAEARKIVSEEHRALGFRPPDGSLAAQAQAAAARHPEGSLIPPNEKALAEAAEADAVRVAGEMGGQPSYKMQHISVPDEASLVMSEEHSELGYRPPAGSLAAEAQSAAARHPEGEPGVEHPDPISLVEAAREDAERVAAEREPDTVPSINLHTITRLEAQQLESLEHKSLGYTPPSGSLAAQAQAAVARRGAQPVTKGSCSSSRHTELAAFLYSEEHRTLGYEPPPDNIAVVAQSLADQNAMDGGTRTLADAGV
;
A
#
# COMPACT_ATOMS: atom_id res chain seq x y z
N MET A 1 -33.37 -17.81 4.00
CA MET A 1 -32.74 -16.50 4.15
C MET A 1 -31.29 -16.66 3.74
N THR A 2 -30.94 -16.21 2.54
CA THR A 2 -29.55 -16.20 2.07
C THR A 2 -28.83 -15.09 2.80
N SER A 3 -27.87 -15.41 3.67
CA SER A 3 -27.06 -14.37 4.33
C SER A 3 -26.34 -13.56 3.25
N SER A 4 -26.59 -12.24 3.21
CA SER A 4 -25.99 -11.32 2.24
C SER A 4 -24.46 -11.28 2.31
N ASN A 5 -23.85 -11.88 3.34
CA ASN A 5 -22.41 -11.88 3.57
C ASN A 5 -21.67 -13.11 3.02
N ALA A 6 -22.36 -14.10 2.46
CA ALA A 6 -21.75 -15.35 1.99
C ALA A 6 -20.50 -15.18 1.08
N PRO A 7 -20.49 -14.31 0.05
CA PRO A 7 -19.30 -14.15 -0.80
C PRO A 7 -18.12 -13.52 -0.06
N LEU A 8 -18.39 -12.61 0.90
CA LEU A 8 -17.35 -11.98 1.71
C LEU A 8 -16.70 -12.98 2.67
N LEU A 9 -17.49 -13.89 3.26
CA LEU A 9 -16.99 -14.95 4.13
C LEU A 9 -16.07 -15.92 3.37
N GLU A 10 -16.42 -16.27 2.12
CA GLU A 10 -15.59 -17.15 1.29
C GLU A 10 -14.25 -16.49 0.92
N GLN A 11 -14.27 -15.21 0.52
CA GLN A 11 -13.06 -14.47 0.22
C GLN A 11 -12.16 -14.31 1.45
N ALA A 12 -12.72 -13.96 2.61
CA ALA A 12 -11.96 -13.80 3.85
C ALA A 12 -11.33 -15.13 4.32
N ALA A 13 -12.10 -16.23 4.28
CA ALA A 13 -11.59 -17.56 4.61
C ALA A 13 -10.44 -17.99 3.70
N TYR A 14 -10.54 -17.70 2.39
CA TYR A 14 -9.49 -17.98 1.43
C TYR A 14 -8.21 -17.19 1.73
N ILE A 15 -8.32 -15.89 1.99
CA ILE A 15 -7.17 -15.03 2.31
C ILE A 15 -6.48 -15.49 3.60
N ASP A 16 -7.24 -15.79 4.66
CA ASP A 16 -6.64 -16.26 5.92
C ASP A 16 -5.98 -17.64 5.75
N ALA A 17 -6.58 -18.53 4.95
CA ALA A 17 -5.97 -19.81 4.63
C ALA A 17 -4.62 -19.65 3.90
N VAL A 18 -4.53 -18.74 2.93
CA VAL A 18 -3.27 -18.43 2.22
C VAL A 18 -2.23 -17.89 3.20
N ARG A 19 -2.61 -16.95 4.08
CA ARG A 19 -1.72 -16.41 5.13
C ARG A 19 -1.17 -17.51 6.03
N ILE A 20 -2.04 -18.41 6.51
CA ILE A 20 -1.65 -19.52 7.37
C ILE A 20 -0.64 -20.44 6.65
N LEU A 21 -0.87 -20.74 5.37
CA LEU A 21 0.04 -21.57 4.57
C LEU A 21 1.42 -20.92 4.38
N GLN A 22 1.47 -19.59 4.20
CA GLN A 22 2.73 -18.84 4.14
C GLN A 22 3.46 -18.85 5.49
N ASP A 23 2.74 -18.70 6.60
CA ASP A 23 3.30 -18.73 7.96
C ASP A 23 3.75 -20.14 8.40
N THR A 24 3.24 -21.19 7.76
CA THR A 24 3.57 -22.60 8.06
C THR A 24 4.60 -23.22 7.13
N GLU A 25 5.23 -22.44 6.24
CA GLU A 25 6.44 -22.88 5.56
C GLU A 25 7.46 -23.33 6.62
N PRO A 26 7.84 -24.62 6.64
CA PRO A 26 8.83 -25.10 7.59
C PRO A 26 10.11 -24.34 7.31
N LEU A 27 10.61 -23.61 8.32
CA LEU A 27 11.97 -23.07 8.29
C LEU A 27 12.87 -24.20 7.77
N PRO A 28 13.58 -24.00 6.64
CA PRO A 28 14.48 -25.02 6.15
C PRO A 28 15.42 -25.39 7.30
N PRO A 29 15.74 -26.68 7.50
CA PRO A 29 16.71 -27.07 8.51
C PRO A 29 17.95 -26.20 8.32
N VAL A 30 18.35 -25.51 9.39
CA VAL A 30 19.52 -24.62 9.40
C VAL A 30 20.74 -25.48 9.08
N GLU A 31 21.09 -25.58 7.79
CA GLU A 31 22.35 -26.15 7.37
C GLU A 31 23.46 -25.23 7.90
N PRO A 32 24.54 -25.79 8.48
CA PRO A 32 25.68 -25.01 8.92
C PRO A 32 26.25 -24.21 7.74
N PRO A 33 26.64 -22.94 7.94
CA PRO A 33 27.00 -22.05 6.86
C PRO A 33 28.19 -22.61 6.07
N PRO A 34 28.08 -22.73 4.72
CA PRO A 34 29.22 -23.08 3.89
C PRO A 34 30.24 -21.93 3.92
N ALA A 35 31.51 -22.30 4.07
CA ALA A 35 32.64 -21.38 4.10
C ALA A 35 32.62 -20.40 2.92
N LEU A 36 32.80 -19.12 3.25
CA LEU A 36 32.95 -17.96 2.37
C LEU A 36 33.69 -18.28 1.07
N ARG A 37 32.95 -18.28 -0.04
CA ARG A 37 33.52 -18.07 -1.38
C ARG A 37 33.53 -16.56 -1.67
N PRO A 38 34.63 -16.00 -2.20
CA PRO A 38 34.69 -14.60 -2.56
C PRO A 38 33.69 -14.29 -3.69
N PRO A 39 33.09 -13.08 -3.71
CA PRO A 39 32.09 -12.69 -4.69
C PRO A 39 32.69 -12.65 -6.09
N THR A 40 32.11 -13.42 -7.00
CA THR A 40 32.25 -13.21 -8.44
C THR A 40 31.58 -11.89 -8.82
N PRO A 41 32.26 -11.00 -9.56
CA PRO A 41 31.66 -9.75 -10.01
C PRO A 41 30.49 -10.04 -10.96
N PRO A 42 29.40 -9.24 -10.91
CA PRO A 42 28.30 -9.38 -11.85
C PRO A 42 28.83 -9.14 -13.27
N ARG A 43 28.42 -10.04 -14.16
CA ARG A 43 28.74 -10.01 -15.57
C ARG A 43 27.95 -8.87 -16.21
N THR A 44 28.60 -7.74 -16.40
CA THR A 44 28.09 -6.53 -17.06
C THR A 44 27.53 -6.90 -18.43
N THR A 45 26.21 -6.83 -18.57
CA THR A 45 25.54 -6.80 -19.87
C THR A 45 25.93 -5.50 -20.56
N ALA A 46 26.44 -5.63 -21.78
CA ALA A 46 27.08 -4.57 -22.54
C ALA A 46 26.18 -3.33 -22.66
N SER A 47 26.69 -2.24 -22.07
CA SER A 47 26.12 -0.89 -22.13
C SER A 47 26.17 -0.39 -23.56
N THR A 48 25.00 -0.25 -24.19
CA THR A 48 24.82 0.49 -25.45
C THR A 48 24.42 1.92 -25.10
N THR A 49 25.20 2.59 -24.27
CA THR A 49 25.13 4.04 -24.08
C THR A 49 26.19 4.66 -24.98
N ALA A 50 25.86 5.81 -25.59
CA ALA A 50 26.68 6.53 -26.56
C ALA A 50 28.18 6.39 -26.22
N SER A 51 28.97 5.96 -27.21
CA SER A 51 30.36 5.49 -27.08
C SER A 51 31.31 6.53 -26.48
N ILE A 52 31.21 6.76 -25.17
CA ILE A 52 32.17 7.52 -24.38
C ILE A 52 33.24 6.55 -23.94
N ASP A 53 34.47 6.88 -24.26
CA ASP A 53 35.64 6.15 -23.78
C ASP A 53 35.87 6.47 -22.30
N LEU A 54 35.42 5.57 -21.41
CA LEU A 54 35.52 5.74 -19.96
C LEU A 54 36.98 5.85 -19.49
N ASP A 55 37.92 5.23 -20.20
CA ASP A 55 39.34 5.27 -19.85
C ASP A 55 39.97 6.67 -20.08
N SER A 56 39.30 7.53 -20.85
CA SER A 56 39.72 8.91 -21.11
C SER A 56 39.15 9.94 -20.11
N ILE A 57 38.30 9.52 -19.17
CA ILE A 57 37.60 10.41 -18.22
C ILE A 57 38.50 10.73 -17.01
N GLY A 58 38.69 12.03 -16.74
CA GLY A 58 39.34 12.53 -15.53
C GLY A 58 38.35 12.85 -14.41
N GLU A 59 38.88 13.34 -13.28
CA GLU A 59 38.07 13.67 -12.11
C GLU A 59 37.04 14.78 -12.38
N ALA A 60 37.38 15.76 -13.23
CA ALA A 60 36.50 16.88 -13.56
C ALA A 60 35.29 16.41 -14.38
N GLU A 61 35.51 15.57 -15.39
CA GLU A 61 34.47 15.03 -16.25
C GLU A 61 33.57 14.06 -15.48
N ALA A 62 34.14 13.20 -14.63
CA ALA A 62 33.36 12.30 -13.79
C ALA A 62 32.42 13.06 -12.83
N ARG A 63 32.90 14.14 -12.21
CA ARG A 63 32.04 15.00 -11.36
C ARG A 63 30.90 15.64 -12.16
N LYS A 64 31.16 16.01 -13.42
CA LYS A 64 30.14 16.58 -14.30
C LYS A 64 29.06 15.55 -14.66
N ILE A 65 29.46 14.35 -15.07
CA ILE A 65 28.53 13.24 -15.35
C ILE A 65 27.67 12.94 -14.11
N VAL A 66 28.27 12.85 -12.93
CA VAL A 66 27.54 12.63 -11.67
C VAL A 66 26.53 13.73 -11.40
N SER A 67 26.90 15.00 -11.65
CA SER A 67 26.00 16.13 -11.46
C SER A 67 24.82 16.12 -12.44
N GLU A 68 25.07 15.84 -13.72
CA GLU A 68 24.01 15.78 -14.74
C GLU A 68 23.09 14.58 -14.50
N GLU A 69 23.65 13.42 -14.18
CA GLU A 69 22.84 12.22 -13.91
C GLU A 69 22.03 12.36 -12.62
N HIS A 70 22.61 12.92 -11.55
CA HIS A 70 21.85 13.27 -10.33
C HIS A 70 20.74 14.27 -10.64
N ARG A 71 21.00 15.26 -11.49
CA ARG A 71 20.00 16.26 -11.88
C ARG A 71 18.86 15.62 -12.67
N ALA A 72 19.17 14.69 -13.57
CA ALA A 72 18.19 13.97 -14.37
C ALA A 72 17.37 12.98 -13.54
N LEU A 73 18.00 12.25 -12.62
CA LEU A 73 17.34 11.28 -11.74
C LEU A 73 16.60 11.92 -10.56
N GLY A 74 17.07 13.08 -10.08
CA GLY A 74 16.57 13.72 -8.86
C GLY A 74 17.08 13.11 -7.55
N PHE A 75 17.93 12.07 -7.63
CA PHE A 75 18.56 11.43 -6.48
C PHE A 75 20.00 10.99 -6.82
N ARG A 76 20.72 10.47 -5.83
CA ARG A 76 22.10 10.03 -5.99
C ARG A 76 22.19 8.86 -6.99
N PRO A 77 23.01 8.95 -8.05
CA PRO A 77 23.16 7.88 -9.03
C PRO A 77 23.45 6.53 -8.36
N PRO A 78 22.75 5.45 -8.75
CA PRO A 78 22.94 4.13 -8.16
C PRO A 78 24.24 3.48 -8.64
N ASP A 79 24.66 2.43 -7.93
CA ASP A 79 25.81 1.63 -8.35
C ASP A 79 25.53 0.96 -9.70
N GLY A 80 26.52 1.01 -10.60
CA GLY A 80 26.42 0.45 -11.95
C GLY A 80 25.94 1.44 -13.02
N SER A 81 25.54 2.65 -12.64
CA SER A 81 25.24 3.73 -13.59
C SER A 81 26.47 4.32 -14.26
N LEU A 82 26.28 5.15 -15.30
CA LEU A 82 27.37 5.82 -16.03
C LEU A 82 28.20 6.70 -15.10
N ALA A 83 27.56 7.44 -14.19
CA ALA A 83 28.23 8.23 -13.16
C ALA A 83 29.12 7.38 -12.24
N ALA A 84 28.62 6.24 -11.77
CA ALA A 84 29.40 5.33 -10.93
C ALA A 84 30.61 4.75 -11.70
N GLN A 85 30.42 4.41 -12.98
CA GLN A 85 31.49 3.92 -13.86
C GLN A 85 32.54 5.00 -14.15
N ALA A 86 32.10 6.23 -14.41
CA ALA A 86 32.98 7.39 -14.64
C ALA A 86 33.81 7.73 -13.39
N GLN A 87 33.21 7.68 -12.20
CA GLN A 87 33.96 7.86 -10.93
C GLN A 87 34.99 6.75 -10.72
N ALA A 88 34.64 5.51 -11.02
CA ALA A 88 35.57 4.38 -10.92
C ALA A 88 36.74 4.49 -11.91
N ALA A 89 36.50 5.00 -13.12
CA ALA A 89 37.55 5.27 -14.11
C ALA A 89 38.45 6.45 -13.69
N ALA A 90 37.87 7.57 -13.26
CA ALA A 90 38.61 8.73 -12.78
C ALA A 90 39.50 8.40 -11.55
N ALA A 91 39.07 7.49 -10.69
CA ALA A 91 39.90 7.01 -9.57
C ALA A 91 41.18 6.29 -10.04
N ARG A 92 41.18 5.70 -11.25
CA ARG A 92 42.35 5.07 -11.88
C ARG A 92 43.21 6.08 -12.64
N HIS A 93 42.58 7.12 -13.20
CA HIS A 93 43.22 8.13 -14.04
C HIS A 93 42.77 9.54 -13.63
N PRO A 94 43.23 10.09 -12.48
CA PRO A 94 42.72 11.35 -11.96
C PRO A 94 42.95 12.54 -12.90
N GLU A 95 44.04 12.51 -13.68
CA GLU A 95 44.37 13.55 -14.66
C GLU A 95 43.60 13.45 -15.98
N GLY A 96 42.90 12.33 -16.23
CA GLY A 96 42.19 12.09 -17.49
C GLY A 96 43.10 11.97 -18.71
N SER A 97 42.49 11.92 -19.90
CA SER A 97 43.21 11.99 -21.17
C SER A 97 43.56 13.43 -21.54
N LEU A 98 44.64 13.61 -22.31
CA LEU A 98 45.07 14.93 -22.81
C LEU A 98 44.04 15.57 -23.76
N ILE A 99 43.12 14.78 -24.29
CA ILE A 99 42.04 15.24 -25.16
C ILE A 99 40.74 15.12 -24.36
N PRO A 100 40.21 16.22 -23.79
CA PRO A 100 38.98 16.16 -23.01
C PRO A 100 37.80 15.76 -23.92
N PRO A 101 36.92 14.87 -23.47
CA PRO A 101 35.70 14.53 -24.20
C PRO A 101 34.78 15.75 -24.33
N ASN A 102 34.00 15.78 -25.40
CA ASN A 102 33.07 16.88 -25.66
C ASN A 102 32.01 16.96 -24.55
N GLU A 103 31.94 18.09 -23.87
CA GLU A 103 31.02 18.31 -22.75
C GLU A 103 29.56 18.04 -23.10
N LYS A 104 29.13 18.39 -24.32
CA LYS A 104 27.75 18.15 -24.77
C LYS A 104 27.44 16.66 -24.88
N ALA A 105 28.42 15.87 -25.32
CA ALA A 105 28.28 14.42 -25.42
C ALA A 105 28.23 13.76 -24.03
N LEU A 106 28.96 14.30 -23.04
CA LEU A 106 28.88 13.82 -21.66
C LEU A 106 27.49 14.05 -21.06
N ALA A 107 26.91 15.24 -21.26
CA ALA A 107 25.58 15.58 -20.76
C ALA A 107 24.51 14.68 -21.41
N GLU A 108 24.54 14.53 -22.74
CA GLU A 108 23.62 13.66 -23.48
C GLU A 108 23.69 12.20 -23.02
N ALA A 109 24.89 11.68 -22.77
CA ALA A 109 25.05 10.31 -22.27
C ALA A 109 24.60 10.14 -20.82
N ALA A 110 24.83 11.14 -19.96
CA ALA A 110 24.34 11.12 -18.58
C ALA A 110 22.81 11.13 -18.53
N GLU A 111 22.16 11.96 -19.36
CA GLU A 111 20.70 11.96 -19.50
C GLU A 111 20.18 10.62 -20.03
N ALA A 112 20.80 10.06 -21.07
CA ALA A 112 20.41 8.78 -21.62
C ALA A 112 20.54 7.63 -20.61
N ASP A 113 21.60 7.62 -19.80
CA ASP A 113 21.78 6.61 -18.75
C ASP A 113 20.77 6.79 -17.61
N ALA A 114 20.46 8.02 -17.21
CA ALA A 114 19.42 8.31 -16.22
C ALA A 114 18.06 7.74 -16.64
N VAL A 115 17.68 7.89 -17.92
CA VAL A 115 16.43 7.31 -18.45
C VAL A 115 16.45 5.78 -18.36
N ARG A 116 17.58 5.15 -18.70
CA ARG A 116 17.75 3.69 -18.61
C ARG A 116 17.62 3.21 -17.16
N VAL A 117 18.34 3.86 -16.24
CA VAL A 117 18.37 3.53 -14.82
C VAL A 117 17.00 3.69 -14.18
N ALA A 118 16.27 4.76 -14.51
CA ALA A 118 14.90 4.96 -14.05
C ALA A 118 14.02 3.77 -14.46
N GLY A 119 14.05 3.40 -15.75
CA GLY A 119 13.30 2.26 -16.27
C GLY A 119 13.68 0.91 -15.63
N GLU A 120 14.95 0.69 -15.31
CA GLU A 120 15.42 -0.54 -14.64
C GLU A 120 15.00 -0.63 -13.17
N MET A 121 14.90 0.50 -12.47
CA MET A 121 14.45 0.52 -11.06
C MET A 121 12.92 0.41 -10.90
N GLY A 122 12.18 0.14 -11.98
CA GLY A 122 10.72 0.14 -11.95
C GLY A 122 10.12 1.53 -11.73
N GLY A 123 10.96 2.56 -11.70
CA GLY A 123 10.53 3.95 -11.81
C GLY A 123 10.15 4.19 -13.25
N GLN A 124 8.85 4.10 -13.56
CA GLN A 124 8.31 4.80 -14.73
C GLN A 124 8.95 6.20 -14.75
N PRO A 125 9.38 6.69 -15.93
CA PRO A 125 10.03 7.98 -16.03
C PRO A 125 9.14 8.94 -15.25
N SER A 126 9.70 9.54 -14.20
CA SER A 126 9.06 10.67 -13.57
C SER A 126 8.90 11.68 -14.70
N TYR A 127 7.74 11.69 -15.36
CA TYR A 127 7.33 12.80 -16.20
C TYR A 127 7.66 14.02 -15.37
N LYS A 128 8.37 14.99 -15.94
CA LYS A 128 8.98 16.10 -15.20
C LYS A 128 7.88 16.89 -14.46
N MET A 129 7.46 16.41 -13.30
CA MET A 129 6.39 16.99 -12.48
C MET A 129 6.87 18.25 -11.78
N GLN A 130 8.17 18.53 -11.87
CA GLN A 130 8.76 19.84 -11.59
C GLN A 130 8.09 20.97 -12.40
N HIS A 131 7.32 20.64 -13.45
CA HIS A 131 6.61 21.63 -14.27
C HIS A 131 5.15 21.86 -13.86
N ILE A 132 4.56 21.02 -13.00
CA ILE A 132 3.21 21.23 -12.46
C ILE A 132 3.34 22.20 -11.28
N SER A 133 3.47 23.48 -11.61
CA SER A 133 3.73 24.52 -10.62
C SER A 133 2.56 25.47 -10.46
N VAL A 134 1.53 25.40 -11.31
CA VAL A 134 0.36 26.28 -11.22
C VAL A 134 -0.72 25.62 -10.34
N PRO A 135 -1.35 26.37 -9.41
CA PRO A 135 -2.45 25.86 -8.58
C PRO A 135 -3.62 25.25 -9.38
N ASP A 136 -3.89 25.77 -10.58
CA ASP A 136 -4.96 25.27 -11.45
C ASP A 136 -4.65 23.88 -12.01
N GLU A 137 -3.40 23.63 -12.42
CA GLU A 137 -2.95 22.32 -12.91
C GLU A 137 -2.98 21.27 -11.79
N ALA A 138 -2.50 21.64 -10.59
CA ALA A 138 -2.55 20.76 -9.43
C ALA A 138 -3.99 20.41 -9.02
N SER A 139 -4.92 21.37 -9.15
CA SER A 139 -6.34 21.14 -8.90
C SER A 139 -6.98 20.23 -9.93
N LEU A 140 -6.58 20.34 -11.21
CA LEU A 140 -7.03 19.46 -12.29
C LEU A 140 -6.62 18.01 -12.03
N VAL A 141 -5.32 17.78 -11.78
CA VAL A 141 -4.78 16.46 -11.47
C VAL A 141 -5.44 15.85 -10.24
N MET A 142 -5.62 16.64 -9.17
CA MET A 142 -6.31 16.19 -7.95
C MET A 142 -7.76 15.79 -8.22
N SER A 143 -8.49 16.59 -8.99
CA SER A 143 -9.89 16.30 -9.32
C SER A 143 -10.03 15.01 -10.12
N GLU A 144 -9.12 14.79 -11.08
CA GLU A 144 -9.15 13.61 -11.94
C GLU A 144 -8.80 12.34 -11.16
N GLU A 145 -7.69 12.34 -10.41
CA GLU A 145 -7.33 11.21 -9.55
C GLU A 145 -8.42 10.92 -8.51
N HIS A 146 -8.99 11.95 -7.89
CA HIS A 146 -10.09 11.75 -6.94
C HIS A 146 -11.33 11.12 -7.61
N SER A 147 -11.64 11.52 -8.84
CA SER A 147 -12.76 10.96 -9.61
C SER A 147 -12.55 9.49 -9.93
N GLU A 148 -11.33 9.12 -10.34
CA GLU A 148 -10.97 7.73 -10.68
C GLU A 148 -10.84 6.83 -9.43
N LEU A 149 -10.24 7.33 -8.35
CA LEU A 149 -10.09 6.58 -7.10
C LEU A 149 -11.41 6.50 -6.30
N GLY A 150 -12.29 7.50 -6.42
CA GLY A 150 -13.49 7.65 -5.61
C GLY A 150 -13.23 8.11 -4.17
N TYR A 151 -12.01 8.51 -3.85
CA TYR A 151 -11.60 9.05 -2.56
C TYR A 151 -10.43 10.02 -2.72
N ARG A 152 -10.06 10.72 -1.64
CA ARG A 152 -8.95 11.66 -1.65
C ARG A 152 -7.62 10.95 -1.97
N PRO A 153 -6.87 11.38 -2.99
CA PRO A 153 -5.60 10.75 -3.33
C PRO A 153 -4.64 10.68 -2.13
N PRO A 154 -3.92 9.56 -1.95
CA PRO A 154 -3.00 9.37 -0.84
C PRO A 154 -1.72 10.20 -0.98
N ALA A 155 -0.92 10.28 0.08
CA ALA A 155 0.40 10.88 -0.01
C ALA A 155 1.31 10.04 -0.93
N GLY A 156 2.09 10.70 -1.79
CA GLY A 156 2.92 10.04 -2.79
C GLY A 156 2.17 9.67 -4.08
N SER A 157 0.90 10.05 -4.23
CA SER A 157 0.25 10.10 -5.55
C SER A 157 0.68 11.34 -6.32
N LEU A 158 0.50 11.32 -7.63
CA LEU A 158 0.80 12.43 -8.51
C LEU A 158 0.04 13.71 -8.11
N ALA A 159 -1.25 13.60 -7.72
CA ALA A 159 -2.01 14.73 -7.18
C ALA A 159 -1.39 15.32 -5.92
N ALA A 160 -0.93 14.49 -4.98
CA ALA A 160 -0.30 14.97 -3.75
C ALA A 160 1.03 15.69 -4.03
N GLU A 161 1.80 15.19 -4.99
CA GLU A 161 3.04 15.84 -5.44
C GLU A 161 2.78 17.17 -6.15
N ALA A 162 1.80 17.21 -7.06
CA ALA A 162 1.38 18.43 -7.75
C ALA A 162 0.93 19.52 -6.77
N GLN A 163 0.15 19.17 -5.74
CA GLN A 163 -0.23 20.11 -4.68
C GLN A 163 0.98 20.61 -3.88
N SER A 164 1.94 19.73 -3.59
CA SER A 164 3.19 20.11 -2.90
C SER A 164 4.02 21.07 -3.74
N ALA A 165 4.12 20.84 -5.05
CA ALA A 165 4.83 21.69 -6.00
C ALA A 165 4.16 23.07 -6.14
N ALA A 166 2.85 23.11 -6.37
CA ALA A 166 2.09 24.36 -6.46
C ALA A 166 2.18 25.20 -5.16
N ALA A 167 2.23 24.55 -3.99
CA ALA A 167 2.42 25.25 -2.72
C ALA A 167 3.81 25.89 -2.58
N ARG A 168 4.84 25.33 -3.23
CA ARG A 168 6.20 25.89 -3.24
C ARG A 168 6.36 27.01 -4.28
N HIS A 169 5.61 26.95 -5.38
CA HIS A 169 5.74 27.87 -6.51
C HIS A 169 4.38 28.44 -6.94
N PRO A 170 3.71 29.27 -6.13
CA PRO A 170 2.34 29.70 -6.40
C PRO A 170 2.16 30.49 -7.72
N GLU A 171 3.23 31.07 -8.26
CA GLU A 171 3.24 31.83 -9.52
C GLU A 171 3.72 31.00 -10.73
N GLY A 172 4.03 29.71 -10.55
CA GLY A 172 4.72 28.89 -11.55
C GLY A 172 6.22 29.16 -11.61
N GLU A 173 6.99 28.22 -12.17
CA GLU A 173 8.41 28.46 -12.46
C GLU A 173 8.59 29.31 -13.74
N PRO A 174 9.31 30.45 -13.68
CA PRO A 174 9.46 31.32 -14.84
C PRO A 174 10.31 30.66 -15.93
N GLY A 175 9.77 30.62 -17.15
CA GLY A 175 10.46 30.09 -18.33
C GLY A 175 10.31 28.58 -18.53
N VAL A 176 9.46 27.93 -17.74
CA VAL A 176 9.07 26.53 -17.93
C VAL A 176 7.81 26.48 -18.80
N GLU A 177 7.81 25.64 -19.84
CA GLU A 177 6.60 25.36 -20.60
C GLU A 177 5.66 24.47 -19.77
N HIS A 178 4.42 24.93 -19.62
CA HIS A 178 3.37 24.19 -18.93
C HIS A 178 2.94 22.98 -19.76
N PRO A 179 2.76 21.79 -19.15
CA PRO A 179 2.26 20.61 -19.84
C PRO A 179 0.84 20.84 -20.37
N ASP A 180 0.51 20.21 -21.49
CA ASP A 180 -0.84 20.25 -22.06
C ASP A 180 -1.83 19.64 -21.05
N PRO A 181 -2.98 20.29 -20.74
CA PRO A 181 -3.99 19.73 -19.83
C PRO A 181 -4.45 18.32 -20.19
N ILE A 182 -4.45 17.95 -21.47
CA ILE A 182 -4.82 16.59 -21.90
C ILE A 182 -3.82 15.55 -21.36
N SER A 183 -2.52 15.83 -21.46
CA SER A 183 -1.47 14.97 -20.94
C SER A 183 -1.50 14.87 -19.41
N LEU A 184 -1.89 15.96 -18.72
CA LEU A 184 -2.06 15.94 -17.26
C LEU A 184 -3.19 15.01 -16.83
N VAL A 185 -4.32 15.04 -17.54
CA VAL A 185 -5.48 14.17 -17.26
C VAL A 185 -5.12 12.71 -17.50
N GLU A 186 -4.41 12.40 -18.58
CA GLU A 186 -3.94 11.03 -18.88
C GLU A 186 -2.98 10.52 -17.79
N ALA A 187 -2.00 11.34 -17.39
CA ALA A 187 -1.07 10.98 -16.32
C ALA A 187 -1.76 10.78 -14.97
N ALA A 188 -2.74 11.63 -14.63
CA ALA A 188 -3.54 11.49 -13.40
C ALA A 188 -4.32 10.18 -13.38
N ARG A 189 -4.87 9.76 -14.52
CA ARG A 189 -5.61 8.50 -14.65
C ARG A 189 -4.70 7.28 -14.54
N GLU A 190 -3.54 7.30 -15.18
CA GLU A 190 -2.53 6.24 -15.05
C GLU A 190 -2.03 6.12 -13.60
N ASP A 191 -1.79 7.24 -12.92
CA ASP A 191 -1.39 7.23 -11.51
C ASP A 191 -2.49 6.70 -10.60
N ALA A 192 -3.75 7.08 -10.85
CA ALA A 192 -4.90 6.53 -10.12
C ALA A 192 -4.98 5.00 -10.27
N GLU A 193 -4.77 4.47 -11.49
CA GLU A 193 -4.75 3.02 -11.73
C GLU A 193 -3.57 2.36 -10.99
N ARG A 194 -2.38 2.96 -11.02
CA ARG A 194 -1.21 2.49 -10.27
C ARG A 194 -1.49 2.46 -8.77
N VAL A 195 -2.00 3.55 -8.21
CA VAL A 195 -2.34 3.67 -6.78
C VAL A 195 -3.42 2.66 -6.41
N ALA A 196 -4.40 2.43 -7.27
CA ALA A 196 -5.44 1.42 -7.07
C ALA A 196 -4.87 -0.01 -7.12
N ALA A 197 -3.82 -0.27 -7.91
CA ALA A 197 -3.14 -1.56 -7.98
C ALA A 197 -2.13 -1.77 -6.83
N GLU A 198 -1.39 -0.72 -6.42
CA GLU A 198 -0.44 -0.74 -5.30
C GLU A 198 -1.11 -0.77 -3.94
N ARG A 199 -2.29 -0.17 -3.84
CA ARG A 199 -3.28 -0.68 -2.90
C ARG A 199 -3.66 -2.07 -3.38
N GLU A 200 -2.80 -3.04 -3.05
CA GLU A 200 -3.26 -4.34 -2.61
C GLU A 200 -4.58 -4.08 -1.87
N PRO A 201 -5.68 -4.77 -2.20
CA PRO A 201 -6.87 -4.71 -1.39
C PRO A 201 -6.54 -5.35 -0.03
N ASP A 202 -5.75 -4.65 0.79
CA ASP A 202 -5.63 -4.72 2.23
C ASP A 202 -6.99 -4.43 2.89
N THR A 203 -7.98 -4.01 2.10
CA THR A 203 -9.34 -4.51 2.31
C THR A 203 -9.39 -6.01 2.04
N VAL A 204 -8.64 -6.80 2.82
CA VAL A 204 -9.15 -8.09 3.27
C VAL A 204 -10.57 -7.74 3.71
N PRO A 205 -11.63 -8.31 3.11
CA PRO A 205 -12.98 -8.00 3.52
C PRO A 205 -13.04 -8.23 5.03
N SER A 206 -12.97 -7.13 5.79
CA SER A 206 -12.67 -7.22 7.20
C SER A 206 -13.98 -7.61 7.82
N ILE A 207 -14.17 -8.90 8.03
CA ILE A 207 -15.35 -9.40 8.70
C ILE A 207 -15.37 -8.72 10.07
N ASN A 208 -16.44 -7.99 10.34
CA ASN A 208 -16.59 -7.35 11.64
C ASN A 208 -16.85 -8.45 12.68
N LEU A 209 -15.78 -8.87 13.36
CA LEU A 209 -15.82 -9.93 14.38
C LEU A 209 -16.79 -9.60 15.51
N HIS A 210 -17.12 -8.32 15.72
CA HIS A 210 -18.05 -7.91 16.75
C HIS A 210 -19.50 -8.21 16.41
N THR A 211 -19.85 -8.33 15.14
CA THR A 211 -21.25 -8.46 14.69
C THR A 211 -21.52 -9.76 13.96
N ILE A 212 -20.47 -10.55 13.67
CA ILE A 212 -20.58 -11.90 13.11
C ILE A 212 -21.52 -12.79 13.93
N THR A 213 -22.48 -13.44 13.28
CA THR A 213 -23.40 -14.38 13.93
C THR A 213 -22.75 -15.74 14.18
N ARG A 214 -23.35 -16.57 15.06
CA ARG A 214 -22.88 -17.94 15.28
C ARG A 214 -22.85 -18.78 14.00
N LEU A 215 -23.84 -18.64 13.13
CA LEU A 215 -23.92 -19.37 11.87
C LEU A 215 -22.82 -18.93 10.90
N GLU A 216 -22.55 -17.63 10.80
CA GLU A 216 -21.48 -17.11 9.95
C GLU A 216 -20.10 -17.53 10.46
N ALA A 217 -19.87 -17.54 11.78
CA ALA A 217 -18.63 -18.04 12.36
C ALA A 217 -18.42 -19.54 12.08
N GLN A 218 -19.47 -20.36 12.12
CA GLN A 218 -19.41 -21.78 11.76
C GLN A 218 -19.16 -22.00 10.27
N GLN A 219 -19.79 -21.16 9.43
CA GLN A 219 -19.56 -21.18 8.00
C GLN A 219 -18.11 -20.81 7.67
N LEU A 220 -17.55 -19.78 8.34
CA LEU A 220 -16.16 -19.36 8.19
C LEU A 220 -15.19 -20.49 8.57
N GLU A 221 -15.43 -21.18 9.69
CA GLU A 221 -14.67 -22.36 10.10
C GLU A 221 -14.73 -23.48 9.05
N SER A 222 -15.92 -23.77 8.51
CA SER A 222 -16.06 -24.76 7.44
C SER A 222 -15.33 -24.37 6.16
N LEU A 223 -15.29 -23.08 5.81
CA LEU A 223 -14.63 -22.59 4.60
C LEU A 223 -13.10 -22.61 4.75
N GLU A 224 -12.57 -22.18 5.90
CA GLU A 224 -11.14 -22.30 6.20
C GLU A 224 -10.70 -23.76 6.25
N HIS A 225 -11.45 -24.62 6.95
CA HIS A 225 -11.15 -26.06 7.00
C HIS A 225 -11.12 -26.68 5.60
N LYS A 226 -12.07 -26.30 4.73
CA LYS A 226 -12.11 -26.77 3.34
C LYS A 226 -10.90 -26.29 2.53
N SER A 227 -10.43 -25.07 2.79
CA SER A 227 -9.30 -24.45 2.07
C SER A 227 -7.95 -25.02 2.54
N LEU A 228 -7.77 -25.19 3.85
CA LEU A 228 -6.56 -25.73 4.46
C LEU A 228 -6.46 -27.27 4.36
N GLY A 229 -7.61 -27.96 4.36
CA GLY A 229 -7.68 -29.42 4.44
C GLY A 229 -7.52 -29.99 5.86
N TYR A 230 -7.46 -29.13 6.89
CA TYR A 230 -7.38 -29.50 8.30
C TYR A 230 -8.06 -28.46 9.19
N THR A 231 -8.22 -28.76 10.48
CA THR A 231 -8.84 -27.85 11.46
C THR A 231 -8.07 -26.54 11.58
N PRO A 232 -8.72 -25.37 11.40
CA PRO A 232 -8.03 -24.09 11.49
C PRO A 232 -7.31 -23.91 12.84
N PRO A 233 -6.08 -23.36 12.85
CA PRO A 233 -5.34 -23.14 14.09
C PRO A 233 -6.01 -22.07 14.96
N SER A 234 -5.69 -22.02 16.26
CA SER A 234 -6.32 -21.09 17.21
C SER A 234 -6.12 -19.60 16.92
N GLY A 235 -5.18 -19.25 16.03
CA GLY A 235 -4.95 -17.88 15.57
C GLY A 235 -5.64 -17.53 14.26
N SER A 236 -6.39 -18.45 13.65
CA SER A 236 -7.11 -18.21 12.40
C SER A 236 -8.28 -17.25 12.58
N LEU A 237 -8.77 -16.69 11.48
CA LEU A 237 -9.93 -15.80 11.49
C LEU A 237 -11.19 -16.53 11.97
N ALA A 238 -11.39 -17.79 11.57
CA ALA A 238 -12.46 -18.64 12.09
C ALA A 238 -12.36 -18.83 13.61
N ALA A 239 -11.17 -19.14 14.14
CA ALA A 239 -10.99 -19.30 15.58
C ALA A 239 -11.29 -17.99 16.34
N GLN A 240 -10.86 -16.85 15.79
CA GLN A 240 -11.15 -15.53 16.35
C GLN A 240 -12.66 -15.20 16.31
N ALA A 241 -13.35 -15.52 15.22
CA ALA A 241 -14.79 -15.36 15.08
C ALA A 241 -15.56 -16.21 16.11
N GLN A 242 -15.20 -17.48 16.26
CA GLN A 242 -15.81 -18.37 17.27
C GLN A 242 -15.56 -17.84 18.69
N ALA A 243 -14.35 -17.35 18.98
CA ALA A 243 -14.03 -16.76 20.27
C ALA A 243 -14.83 -15.47 20.53
N ALA A 244 -15.05 -14.63 19.52
CA ALA A 244 -15.86 -13.43 19.62
C ALA A 244 -17.33 -13.75 19.92
N VAL A 245 -17.92 -14.71 19.19
CA VAL A 245 -19.28 -15.21 19.44
C VAL A 245 -19.42 -15.77 20.85
N ALA A 246 -18.48 -16.62 21.29
CA ALA A 246 -18.51 -17.22 22.62
C ALA A 246 -18.41 -16.17 23.74
N ARG A 247 -17.53 -15.17 23.58
CA ARG A 247 -17.39 -14.06 24.56
C ARG A 247 -18.68 -13.25 24.67
N ARG A 248 -19.33 -12.93 23.56
CA ARG A 248 -20.61 -12.20 23.56
C ARG A 248 -21.75 -13.02 24.14
N GLY A 249 -21.81 -14.30 23.79
CA GLY A 249 -22.84 -15.22 24.30
C GLY A 249 -22.77 -15.44 25.81
N ALA A 250 -21.60 -15.25 26.43
CA ALA A 250 -21.43 -15.39 27.88
C ALA A 250 -21.75 -14.10 28.68
N GLN A 251 -21.86 -12.95 28.02
CA GLN A 251 -22.07 -11.66 28.69
C GLN A 251 -23.57 -11.28 28.73
N PRO A 252 -24.10 -10.88 29.89
CA PRO A 252 -25.46 -10.37 29.97
C PRO A 252 -25.55 -9.06 29.19
N VAL A 253 -26.63 -8.90 28.43
CA VAL A 253 -26.84 -7.69 27.62
C VAL A 253 -27.40 -6.60 28.51
N THR A 254 -26.67 -5.49 28.68
CA THR A 254 -27.06 -4.38 29.56
C THR A 254 -27.40 -3.12 28.77
N LYS A 255 -28.39 -2.37 29.25
CA LYS A 255 -28.73 -1.03 28.75
C LYS A 255 -27.86 0.00 29.48
N GLY A 256 -27.22 0.90 28.72
CA GLY A 256 -26.35 1.93 29.27
C GLY A 256 -27.10 2.89 30.19
N SER A 257 -26.79 2.87 31.48
CA SER A 257 -27.15 3.96 32.41
C SER A 257 -26.10 4.24 33.49
N CYS A 258 -24.87 3.73 33.39
CA CYS A 258 -23.85 3.95 34.41
C CYS A 258 -22.49 4.26 33.79
N SER A 259 -22.17 5.55 33.75
CA SER A 259 -20.94 6.17 33.23
C SER A 259 -19.63 5.77 33.95
N SER A 260 -19.65 4.75 34.81
CA SER A 260 -18.60 4.56 35.83
C SER A 260 -17.97 3.17 35.88
N SER A 261 -18.45 2.19 35.10
CA SER A 261 -17.91 0.83 35.15
C SER A 261 -17.53 0.34 33.77
N ARG A 262 -16.38 -0.32 33.66
CA ARG A 262 -15.85 -0.95 32.43
C ARG A 262 -16.72 -2.10 31.89
N HIS A 263 -17.96 -2.23 32.36
CA HIS A 263 -18.94 -3.12 31.78
C HIS A 263 -19.48 -2.47 30.52
N THR A 264 -18.89 -2.89 29.41
CA THR A 264 -19.18 -2.43 28.06
C THR A 264 -20.69 -2.53 27.80
N GLU A 265 -21.29 -1.42 27.41
CA GLU A 265 -22.68 -1.32 26.95
C GLU A 265 -22.82 -2.07 25.63
N LEU A 266 -22.86 -3.41 25.71
CA LEU A 266 -22.73 -4.29 24.55
C LEU A 266 -23.76 -3.96 23.46
N ALA A 267 -25.01 -3.68 23.84
CA ALA A 267 -26.06 -3.33 22.89
C ALA A 267 -25.81 -1.99 22.17
N ALA A 268 -25.40 -0.96 22.91
CA ALA A 268 -25.10 0.35 22.32
C ALA A 268 -23.86 0.29 21.42
N PHE A 269 -22.84 -0.45 21.83
CA PHE A 269 -21.64 -0.69 21.04
C PHE A 269 -21.96 -1.39 19.71
N LEU A 270 -22.68 -2.52 19.75
CA LEU A 270 -23.06 -3.26 18.54
C LEU A 270 -23.89 -2.40 17.59
N TYR A 271 -24.83 -1.62 18.12
CA TYR A 271 -25.65 -0.72 17.32
C TYR A 271 -24.84 0.41 16.67
N SER A 272 -23.94 1.05 17.43
CA SER A 272 -23.08 2.10 16.89
C SER A 272 -22.12 1.58 15.83
N GLU A 273 -21.56 0.38 16.01
CA GLU A 273 -20.66 -0.23 15.03
C GLU A 273 -21.43 -0.59 13.74
N GLU A 274 -22.58 -1.28 13.85
CA GLU A 274 -23.39 -1.63 12.68
C GLU A 274 -23.89 -0.39 11.92
N HIS A 275 -24.35 0.64 12.63
CA HIS A 275 -24.77 1.89 12.00
C HIS A 275 -23.59 2.58 11.30
N ARG A 276 -22.38 2.54 11.86
CA ARG A 276 -21.18 3.08 11.21
C ARG A 276 -20.81 2.28 9.96
N THR A 277 -20.90 0.94 10.03
CA THR A 277 -20.59 0.06 8.90
C THR A 277 -21.59 0.18 7.76
N LEU A 278 -22.89 0.24 8.05
CA LEU A 278 -23.94 0.33 7.03
C LEU A 278 -24.12 1.76 6.52
N GLY A 279 -23.83 2.77 7.34
CA GLY A 279 -24.13 4.18 7.05
C GLY A 279 -25.61 4.55 7.19
N TYR A 280 -26.44 3.62 7.66
CA TYR A 280 -27.88 3.81 7.94
C TYR A 280 -28.32 2.92 9.11
N GLU A 281 -29.59 3.05 9.49
CA GLU A 281 -30.19 2.31 10.61
C GLU A 281 -30.15 0.79 10.38
N PRO A 282 -29.60 -0.01 11.32
CA PRO A 282 -29.53 -1.46 11.15
C PRO A 282 -30.92 -2.08 10.92
N PRO A 283 -31.06 -3.07 10.03
CA PRO A 283 -32.34 -3.74 9.79
C PRO A 283 -32.84 -4.45 11.07
N PRO A 284 -34.15 -4.66 11.24
CA PRO A 284 -34.73 -5.21 12.47
C PRO A 284 -34.23 -6.61 12.84
N ASP A 285 -33.79 -7.38 11.84
CA ASP A 285 -33.26 -8.74 12.02
C ASP A 285 -31.75 -8.75 12.38
N ASN A 286 -31.12 -7.57 12.50
CA ASN A 286 -29.70 -7.43 12.82
C ASN A 286 -29.43 -7.72 14.31
N ILE A 287 -28.30 -8.36 14.61
CA ILE A 287 -27.87 -8.68 15.99
C ILE A 287 -27.83 -7.44 16.90
N ALA A 288 -27.50 -6.26 16.36
CA ALA A 288 -27.51 -5.01 17.11
C ALA A 288 -28.91 -4.64 17.64
N VAL A 289 -29.95 -4.84 16.83
CA VAL A 289 -31.34 -4.55 17.20
C VAL A 289 -31.83 -5.59 18.20
N VAL A 290 -31.49 -6.87 18.01
CA VAL A 290 -31.77 -7.93 18.98
C VAL A 290 -31.11 -7.64 20.33
N ALA A 291 -29.85 -7.20 20.32
CA ALA A 291 -29.12 -6.81 21.52
C ALA A 291 -29.82 -5.66 22.26
N GLN A 292 -30.27 -4.61 21.54
CA GLN A 292 -31.04 -3.53 22.17
C GLN A 292 -32.33 -4.03 22.80
N SER A 293 -33.08 -4.90 22.12
CA SER A 293 -34.31 -5.49 22.67
C SER A 293 -34.06 -6.29 23.95
N LEU A 294 -33.01 -7.10 23.98
CA LEU A 294 -32.61 -7.85 25.19
C LEU A 294 -32.17 -6.93 26.33
N ALA A 295 -31.43 -5.86 26.00
CA ALA A 295 -31.02 -4.85 26.97
C ALA A 295 -32.24 -4.18 27.62
N ASP A 296 -33.25 -3.84 26.82
CA ASP A 296 -34.51 -3.25 27.30
C ASP A 296 -35.28 -4.23 28.18
N GLN A 297 -35.36 -5.50 27.80
CA GLN A 297 -35.99 -6.53 28.61
C GLN A 297 -35.29 -6.71 29.96
N ASN A 298 -33.96 -6.85 29.96
CA ASN A 298 -33.17 -6.98 31.17
C ASN A 298 -33.28 -5.74 32.07
N ALA A 299 -33.38 -4.54 31.49
CA ALA A 299 -33.61 -3.32 32.25
C ALA A 299 -35.00 -3.27 32.91
N MET A 300 -36.02 -3.85 32.26
CA MET A 300 -37.39 -3.89 32.78
C MET A 300 -37.59 -4.92 33.91
N ASP A 301 -36.94 -6.08 33.84
CA ASP A 301 -37.17 -7.17 34.78
C ASP A 301 -35.97 -7.55 35.67
N GLY A 302 -34.84 -6.85 35.53
CA GLY A 302 -33.60 -7.17 36.24
C GLY A 302 -32.95 -8.49 35.79
N GLY A 303 -33.32 -8.98 34.60
CA GLY A 303 -32.82 -10.20 34.01
C GLY A 303 -31.35 -10.13 33.58
N THR A 304 -30.79 -11.29 33.26
CA THR A 304 -29.40 -11.46 32.82
C THR A 304 -29.31 -12.15 31.46
N ARG A 305 -30.33 -11.93 30.60
CA ARG A 305 -30.38 -12.53 29.26
C ARG A 305 -29.12 -12.17 28.47
N THR A 306 -28.62 -13.16 27.75
CA THR A 306 -27.44 -13.08 26.90
C THR A 306 -27.84 -13.15 25.43
N LEU A 307 -26.91 -12.83 24.51
CA LEU A 307 -27.16 -13.04 23.07
C LEU A 307 -27.30 -14.52 22.71
N ALA A 308 -26.68 -15.42 23.48
CA ALA A 308 -26.80 -16.86 23.28
C ALA A 308 -28.24 -17.35 23.49
N ASP A 309 -28.98 -16.74 24.43
CA ASP A 309 -30.39 -17.08 24.71
C ASP A 309 -31.31 -16.73 23.53
N ALA A 310 -30.92 -15.73 22.73
CA ALA A 310 -31.64 -15.34 21.51
C ALA A 310 -31.21 -16.13 20.26
N GLY A 311 -30.24 -17.05 20.39
CA GLY A 311 -29.76 -17.89 19.29
C GLY A 311 -28.94 -17.16 18.22
N VAL A 312 -28.35 -16.01 18.57
CA VAL A 312 -27.56 -15.16 17.64
C VAL A 312 -26.05 -15.32 17.87
#